data_AF-M5BKX8-F1
#
_entry.id   AF-M5BKX8-F1
#
_cell.length_a   1.000
_cell.length_b   1.000
_cell.length_c   1.000
_cell.angle_alpha   90.00
_cell.angle_beta   90.00
_cell.angle_gamma   90.00
#
_symmetry.space_group_name_H-M   'P 1'
#
loop_
_entity.id
_entity.type
_entity.pdbx_description
1 polymer ?
#
loop_
_entity_poly.entity_id
_entity_poly.type
_entity_poly.pdbx_seq_one_letter_code
_entity_poly.pdbx_strand_id
1 'polypeptide(L)'
;MRDELYNILTNELKTPGKWNHITDQIGMFSFTGISPEQSQQLIDKAHIYLTANGRISMAGLNSHNLRYFAESLDKVVRGTL
;
A
#
# COMPACT_ATOMS: atom_id res chain seq x y z
N MET A 1 3.81 -10.53 6.36
CA MET A 1 3.32 -9.68 5.25
C MET A 1 2.56 -8.46 5.75
N ARG A 2 1.41 -8.58 6.45
CA ARG A 2 0.71 -7.41 7.01
C ARG A 2 1.57 -6.61 7.98
N ASP A 3 2.14 -7.28 8.98
CA ASP A 3 2.98 -6.63 9.99
C ASP A 3 4.22 -5.99 9.39
N GLU A 4 4.80 -6.65 8.39
CA GLU A 4 5.98 -6.14 7.67
C GLU A 4 5.62 -4.92 6.81
N LEU A 5 4.53 -4.97 6.05
CA LEU A 5 4.02 -3.80 5.31
C LEU A 5 3.76 -2.63 6.26
N TYR A 6 3.09 -2.90 7.38
CA TYR A 6 2.79 -1.91 8.39
C TYR A 6 4.06 -1.30 9.00
N ASN A 7 5.03 -2.14 9.39
CA ASN A 7 6.31 -1.69 9.93
C ASN A 7 7.04 -0.78 8.93
N ILE A 8 7.10 -1.21 7.67
CA ILE A 8 7.75 -0.45 6.61
C ILE A 8 7.09 0.93 6.45
N LEU A 9 5.76 0.99 6.36
CA LEU A 9 5.03 2.26 6.15
C LEU A 9 5.14 3.19 7.36
N THR A 10 5.10 2.65 8.58
CA THR A 10 5.03 3.46 9.81
C THR A 10 6.39 3.82 10.38
N ASN A 11 7.30 2.86 10.49
CA ASN A 11 8.57 3.02 11.19
C ASN A 11 9.72 3.42 10.26
N GLU A 12 9.78 2.83 9.06
CA GLU A 12 10.87 3.06 8.11
C GLU A 12 10.60 4.28 7.22
N LEU A 13 9.52 4.25 6.42
CA LEU A 13 9.17 5.31 5.48
C LEU A 13 8.45 6.50 6.14
N LYS A 14 7.85 6.28 7.31
CA LYS A 14 7.02 7.28 8.02
C LYS A 14 5.99 7.92 7.07
N THR A 15 5.30 7.08 6.33
CA THR A 15 4.31 7.48 5.33
C THR A 15 3.18 8.25 6.01
N PRO A 16 2.80 9.45 5.53
CA PRO A 16 1.74 10.25 6.14
C PRO A 16 0.42 9.48 6.26
N GLY A 17 -0.29 9.67 7.37
CA GLY A 17 -1.57 9.01 7.64
C GLY A 17 -1.50 7.98 8.77
N LYS A 18 -2.62 7.30 9.00
CA LYS A 18 -2.73 6.18 9.96
C LYS A 18 -2.83 4.88 9.18
N TRP A 19 -2.07 3.86 9.58
CA TRP A 19 -1.94 2.60 8.84
C TRP A 19 -2.36 1.36 9.64
N ASN A 20 -2.85 1.53 10.86
CA ASN A 20 -3.21 0.44 11.79
C ASN A 20 -4.25 -0.52 11.20
N HIS A 21 -5.10 -0.02 10.30
CA HIS A 21 -6.10 -0.84 9.60
C HIS A 21 -5.48 -1.96 8.75
N ILE A 22 -4.21 -1.87 8.35
CA ILE A 22 -3.52 -2.94 7.63
C ILE A 22 -3.37 -4.19 8.51
N THR A 23 -3.10 -4.01 9.80
CA THR A 23 -2.96 -5.11 10.77
C THR A 23 -4.28 -5.48 11.42
N ASP A 24 -5.19 -4.52 11.63
CA ASP A 24 -6.49 -4.78 12.27
C ASP A 24 -7.44 -5.57 11.36
N GLN A 25 -7.30 -5.42 10.04
CA GLN A 25 -8.13 -6.14 9.06
C GLN A 25 -7.69 -7.60 8.91
N ILE A 26 -8.67 -8.50 8.96
CA ILE A 26 -8.47 -9.94 8.75
C ILE A 26 -8.86 -10.38 7.33
N GLY A 27 -8.32 -11.52 6.91
CA GLY A 27 -8.61 -12.13 5.60
C GLY A 27 -7.62 -11.79 4.50
N MET A 28 -7.98 -12.12 3.25
CA MET A 28 -7.08 -12.03 2.09
C MET A 28 -6.95 -10.62 1.50
N PHE A 29 -7.82 -9.68 1.87
CA PHE A 29 -7.84 -8.34 1.31
C PHE A 29 -7.57 -7.29 2.39
N SER A 30 -7.02 -6.15 1.97
CA SER A 30 -6.88 -4.97 2.82
C SER A 30 -7.21 -3.72 2.04
N PHE A 31 -7.80 -2.73 2.72
CA PHE A 31 -7.99 -1.40 2.15
C PHE A 31 -6.81 -0.53 2.57
N THR A 32 -6.06 0.04 1.62
CA THR A 32 -4.93 0.91 1.96
C THR A 32 -5.38 2.27 2.50
N GLY A 33 -6.60 2.71 2.14
CA GLY A 33 -7.14 4.02 2.52
C GLY A 33 -6.76 5.16 1.58
N ILE A 34 -6.09 4.85 0.46
CA ILE A 34 -5.76 5.84 -0.58
C ILE A 34 -6.97 6.18 -1.46
N SER A 35 -6.94 7.36 -2.08
CA SER A 35 -8.01 7.82 -2.96
C SER A 35 -8.04 7.06 -4.30
N PRO A 36 -9.13 7.15 -5.08
CA PRO A 36 -9.18 6.61 -6.43
C PRO A 36 -8.11 7.17 -7.36
N GLU A 37 -7.80 8.47 -7.25
CA GLU A 37 -6.75 9.11 -8.04
C GLU A 37 -5.36 8.56 -7.69
N GLN A 38 -5.11 8.29 -6.41
CA GLN A 38 -3.88 7.65 -5.96
C GLN A 38 -3.79 6.19 -6.42
N SER A 39 -4.91 5.46 -6.40
CA SER A 39 -4.99 4.09 -6.94
C SER A 39 -4.65 4.07 -8.44
N GLN A 40 -5.19 5.04 -9.20
CA GLN A 40 -4.91 5.17 -10.63
C GLN A 40 -3.43 5.48 -10.90
N GLN A 41 -2.81 6.36 -10.11
CA GLN A 41 -1.37 6.65 -10.24
C GLN A 41 -0.48 5.42 -9.97
N LEU A 42 -0.85 4.57 -9.00
CA LEU A 42 -0.14 3.31 -8.76
C LEU A 42 -0.22 2.36 -9.97
N ILE A 43 -1.35 2.32 -10.65
CA ILE A 43 -1.53 1.54 -11.88
C ILE A 43 -0.67 2.11 -13.01
N ASP A 44 -0.80 3.41 -13.28
CA ASP A 44 -0.23 4.03 -14.48
C ASP A 44 1.28 4.25 -14.39
N LYS A 45 1.79 4.61 -13.21
CA LYS A 45 3.20 4.99 -13.01
C LYS A 45 4.04 3.90 -12.38
N ALA A 46 3.45 3.11 -11.47
CA ALA A 46 4.18 2.08 -10.72
C ALA A 46 3.85 0.65 -11.18
N HIS A 47 2.91 0.47 -12.11
CA HIS A 47 2.45 -0.84 -12.58
C HIS A 47 1.97 -1.76 -11.44
N ILE A 48 1.37 -1.17 -10.41
CA ILE A 48 0.76 -1.87 -9.28
C ILE A 48 -0.75 -1.86 -9.50
N TYR A 49 -1.30 -3.02 -9.86
CA TYR A 49 -2.72 -3.17 -10.16
C TYR A 49 -3.53 -3.52 -8.92
N LEU A 50 -4.45 -2.61 -8.57
CA LEU A 50 -5.36 -2.72 -7.45
C LEU A 50 -6.72 -2.13 -7.84
N THR A 51 -7.75 -2.35 -7.01
CA THR A 51 -9.07 -1.77 -7.30
C THR A 51 -9.08 -0.27 -7.03
N ALA A 52 -9.93 0.48 -7.74
CA ALA A 52 -10.02 1.94 -7.64
C ALA A 52 -10.36 2.47 -6.23
N ASN A 53 -10.82 1.62 -5.31
CA ASN A 53 -11.06 1.99 -3.90
C ASN A 53 -9.88 1.64 -2.98
N GLY A 54 -8.68 1.42 -3.52
CA GLY A 54 -7.47 1.12 -2.75
C GLY A 54 -7.48 -0.28 -2.11
N ARG A 55 -8.31 -1.22 -2.56
CA ARG A 55 -8.31 -2.59 -2.04
C ARG A 55 -7.21 -3.42 -2.71
N ILE A 56 -6.34 -4.01 -1.91
CA ILE A 56 -5.25 -4.88 -2.33
C ILE A 56 -5.48 -6.31 -1.89
N SER A 57 -4.93 -7.27 -2.64
CA SER A 57 -4.84 -8.67 -2.25
C SER A 57 -3.53 -8.89 -1.48
N MET A 58 -3.63 -9.25 -0.20
CA MET A 58 -2.46 -9.57 0.62
C MET A 58 -1.72 -10.82 0.13
N ALA A 59 -2.43 -11.74 -0.54
CA ALA A 59 -1.83 -12.93 -1.13
C ALA A 59 -0.94 -12.62 -2.34
N GLY A 60 -1.10 -11.45 -2.97
CA GLY A 60 -0.24 -11.01 -4.06
C GLY A 60 1.09 -10.40 -3.59
N LEU A 61 1.25 -10.15 -2.29
CA LEU A 61 2.46 -9.60 -1.69
C LEU A 61 3.37 -10.71 -1.17
N ASN A 62 4.67 -10.56 -1.42
CA ASN A 62 5.72 -11.46 -0.95
C ASN A 62 7.03 -10.68 -0.73
N SER A 63 8.04 -11.35 -0.18
CA SER A 63 9.34 -10.73 0.17
C SER A 63 10.04 -10.03 -1.00
N HIS A 64 9.76 -10.40 -2.25
CA HIS A 64 10.41 -9.81 -3.43
C HIS A 64 9.74 -8.52 -3.91
N ASN A 65 8.44 -8.34 -3.67
CA ASN A 65 7.67 -7.20 -4.18
C ASN A 65 7.15 -6.25 -3.08
N LEU A 66 7.19 -6.67 -1.82
CA LEU A 66 6.64 -5.91 -0.70
C LEU A 66 7.28 -4.53 -0.56
N ARG A 67 8.61 -4.45 -0.66
CA ARG A 67 9.37 -3.21 -0.54
C ARG A 67 8.98 -2.22 -1.64
N TYR A 68 8.94 -2.68 -2.89
CA TYR A 68 8.55 -1.87 -4.04
C TYR A 68 7.12 -1.34 -3.91
N PHE A 69 6.18 -2.19 -3.47
CA PHE A 69 4.81 -1.80 -3.20
C PHE A 69 4.75 -0.69 -2.12
N ALA A 70 5.44 -0.88 -0.99
CA ALA A 70 5.43 0.09 0.10
C ALA A 70 6.05 1.44 -0.28
N GLU A 71 7.17 1.44 -1.01
CA GLU A 71 7.80 2.68 -1.51
C GLU A 71 6.92 3.42 -2.52
N SER A 72 6.25 2.68 -3.42
CA SER A 72 5.33 3.27 -4.39
C SER A 72 4.10 3.87 -3.70
N LEU A 73 3.58 3.17 -2.69
CA LEU A 73 2.48 3.65 -1.87
C LEU A 73 2.86 4.92 -1.10
N ASP A 74 4.07 4.99 -0.54
CA ASP A 74 4.56 6.20 0.14
C ASP A 74 4.66 7.40 -0.81
N LYS A 75 5.28 7.20 -1.99
CA LYS A 75 5.40 8.23 -3.01
C LYS A 75 4.03 8.73 -3.47
N VAL A 76 3.04 7.85 -3.66
CA VAL A 76 1.70 8.27 -4.10
C VAL A 76 0.98 9.09 -3.03
N VAL A 77 1.17 8.73 -1.76
CA VAL A 77 0.60 9.47 -0.62
C VAL A 77 1.25 10.86 -0.50
N ARG A 78 2.54 10.98 -0.79
CA ARG A 78 3.28 12.25 -0.78
C ARG A 78 3.10 13.09 -2.05
N GLY A 79 2.48 12.53 -3.10
CA GLY A 79 2.34 13.20 -4.40
C GLY A 79 3.64 13.28 -5.21
N THR A 80 4.58 12.37 -4.98
CA THR A 80 5.89 12.32 -5.64
C THR A 80 6.09 11.05 -6.48
N LEU A 81 5.01 10.32 -6.76
CA LEU A 81 5.01 9.13 -7.62
C LEU A 81 5.12 9.47 -9.10
#